data_AF-A0A2N3A603-F1
#
_entry.id   AF-A0A2N3A603-F1
#
_cell.length_a   1.000
_cell.length_b   1.000
_cell.length_c   1.000
_cell.angle_alpha   90.00
_cell.angle_beta   90.00
_cell.angle_gamma   90.00
#
_symmetry.space_group_name_H-M   'P 1'
#
loop_
_entity.id
_entity.type
_entity.pdbx_description
1 polymer ?
#
loop_
_entity_poly.entity_id
_entity_poly.type
_entity_poly.pdbx_seq_one_letter_code
_entity_poly.pdbx_strand_id
1 'polypeptide(L)'
;MHALSTYRGGWIKQLLFGLIVLMMVLPALQSNFSFIAESPLTGSFTVSASPSLDSLTFISWIDGSFQKEYNKNLEAHIGFHNSLVRLNNQWQYSFFRKANAEGVIVGKHAELFEEDYIRAATGEFFVGHDVWQQKAVKLKAIQDTLQSLGKTLLVVFEPGKGSVYADLYPAKYRGKNEVSNYWSFVSSLDSLNVNNLDLNACFVQWRDDLPYRLFPRTGTHWSYYGAALAADTTLRHLNTFFEGKIPMLVMDSLFQRNEPRHPDDDIWLAMNLLTKVPYENLAYPALHFEPVDQPKIKALVVGDSFYFNWQSDKIMLNAFADCNFWYYNKHVFSQNGVETGMVADLNFSDEILNSDLIMIMITERFHQNFAWRFDEQLFSYLFPEKQINFLDFFANRIRVSNEEFLRLVDDAQKKNVSLQDRLIQEAKYLMYEDHQKNPNKYVQKEDLIMMLMMSIEGTPDWFAKIKVKAAERNISVNEMLKLDAEWVYNQKYGVKN
;
A
#
# COMPACT_ATOMS: atom_id res chain seq x y z
N MET A 1 26.64 15.16 -69.24
CA MET A 1 25.74 15.06 -68.07
C MET A 1 26.10 13.83 -67.21
N HIS A 2 27.28 13.78 -66.60
CA HIS A 2 27.65 12.65 -65.71
C HIS A 2 28.63 13.05 -64.58
N ALA A 3 28.45 14.23 -63.99
CA ALA A 3 29.32 14.71 -62.90
C ALA A 3 28.56 15.48 -61.81
N LEU A 4 27.35 15.06 -61.45
CA LEU A 4 26.56 15.72 -60.39
C LEU A 4 25.98 14.76 -59.34
N SER A 5 26.40 13.48 -59.28
CA SER A 5 25.89 12.54 -58.24
C SER A 5 26.88 12.14 -57.14
N THR A 6 28.15 12.56 -57.17
CA THR A 6 29.17 12.12 -56.18
C THR A 6 29.45 13.11 -55.06
N TYR A 7 29.14 14.40 -55.21
CA TYR A 7 29.41 15.42 -54.18
C TYR A 7 28.37 15.47 -53.05
N ARG A 8 27.19 14.88 -53.23
CA ARG A 8 26.13 14.89 -52.21
C ARG A 8 26.32 13.85 -51.08
N GLY A 9 27.28 12.92 -51.20
CA GLY A 9 27.50 11.88 -50.18
C GLY A 9 28.47 12.26 -49.06
N GLY A 10 29.44 13.15 -49.33
CA GLY A 10 30.50 13.51 -48.36
C GLY A 10 30.02 14.48 -47.27
N TRP A 11 29.22 15.47 -47.62
CA TRP A 11 28.71 16.47 -46.66
C TRP A 11 27.73 15.85 -45.66
N ILE A 12 26.90 14.89 -46.09
CA ILE A 12 25.99 14.16 -45.20
C ILE A 12 26.79 13.39 -44.16
N LYS A 13 27.86 12.70 -44.58
CA LYS A 13 28.73 11.95 -43.66
C LYS A 13 29.41 12.87 -42.64
N GLN A 14 29.91 14.02 -43.08
CA GLN A 14 30.54 15.01 -42.19
C GLN A 14 29.53 15.62 -41.22
N LEU A 15 28.31 15.91 -41.68
CA LEU A 15 27.24 16.43 -40.84
C LEU A 15 26.79 15.40 -39.79
N LEU A 16 26.59 14.14 -40.19
CA LEU A 16 26.28 13.04 -39.26
C LEU A 16 27.40 12.83 -38.25
N PHE A 17 28.66 12.85 -38.68
CA PHE A 17 29.81 12.75 -37.79
C PHE A 17 29.83 13.91 -36.78
N GLY A 18 29.65 15.14 -37.25
CA GLY A 18 29.58 16.32 -36.38
C GLY A 18 28.45 16.23 -35.36
N LEU A 19 27.26 15.73 -35.77
CA LEU A 19 26.14 15.51 -34.86
C LEU A 19 26.44 14.45 -33.80
N ILE A 20 27.10 13.35 -34.17
CA ILE A 20 27.49 12.29 -33.22
C ILE A 20 28.48 12.85 -32.19
N VAL A 21 29.52 13.56 -32.66
CA VAL A 21 30.50 14.19 -31.76
C VAL A 21 29.82 15.20 -30.83
N LEU A 22 28.90 16.02 -31.36
CA LEU A 22 28.14 16.96 -30.56
C LEU A 22 27.29 16.26 -29.50
N MET A 23 26.58 15.18 -29.85
CA MET A 23 25.78 14.40 -28.90
C MET A 23 26.63 13.77 -27.78
N MET A 24 27.89 13.43 -28.05
CA MET A 24 28.81 12.90 -27.03
C MET A 24 29.39 13.99 -26.12
N VAL A 25 29.69 15.17 -26.66
CA VAL A 25 30.35 16.26 -25.92
C VAL A 25 29.34 17.13 -25.14
N LEU A 26 28.13 17.31 -25.67
CA LEU A 26 27.13 18.21 -25.12
C LEU A 26 26.70 17.85 -23.67
N PRO A 27 26.50 16.57 -23.29
CA PRO A 27 26.23 16.20 -21.90
C PRO A 27 27.37 16.54 -20.94
N ALA A 28 28.63 16.39 -21.37
CA ALA A 28 29.79 16.74 -20.56
C ALA A 28 29.89 18.27 -20.36
N LEU A 29 29.63 19.05 -21.41
CA LEU A 29 29.57 20.51 -21.29
C LEU A 29 28.43 20.94 -20.36
N GLN A 30 27.25 20.36 -20.50
CA GLN A 30 26.10 20.70 -19.66
C GLN A 30 26.32 20.33 -18.19
N SER A 31 26.97 19.19 -17.91
CA SER A 31 27.32 18.80 -16.54
C SER A 31 28.28 19.79 -15.88
N ASN A 32 29.28 20.30 -16.61
CA ASN A 32 30.28 21.23 -16.07
C ASN A 32 29.82 22.69 -15.99
N PHE A 33 29.00 23.14 -16.96
CA PHE A 33 28.65 24.56 -17.11
C PHE A 33 27.18 24.88 -16.82
N SER A 34 26.31 23.87 -16.75
CA SER A 34 24.87 24.01 -16.42
C SER A 34 24.15 25.14 -17.18
N PHE A 35 24.46 25.29 -18.47
CA PHE A 35 23.95 26.41 -19.28
C PHE A 35 22.45 26.28 -19.62
N ILE A 36 21.85 25.10 -19.45
CA ILE A 36 20.40 24.88 -19.52
C ILE A 36 19.88 24.44 -18.13
N ALA A 37 18.83 25.10 -17.62
CA ALA A 37 18.15 24.63 -16.42
C ALA A 37 17.21 23.46 -16.75
N GLU A 38 17.23 22.41 -15.94
CA GLU A 38 16.35 21.25 -16.08
C GLU A 38 15.37 21.15 -14.91
N SER A 39 14.09 20.95 -15.20
CA SER A 39 13.11 20.64 -14.15
C SER A 39 13.45 19.30 -13.50
N PRO A 40 13.39 19.19 -12.16
CA PRO A 40 13.65 17.94 -11.44
C PRO A 40 12.66 16.86 -11.87
N LEU A 41 13.07 15.59 -11.81
CA LEU A 41 12.16 14.47 -11.99
C LEU A 41 11.20 14.36 -10.80
N THR A 42 9.97 13.94 -11.06
CA THR A 42 8.97 13.66 -10.01
C THR A 42 9.15 12.24 -9.50
N GLY A 43 9.11 12.04 -8.18
CA GLY A 43 9.20 10.73 -7.54
C GLY A 43 10.30 10.66 -6.47
N SER A 44 10.36 9.52 -5.77
CA SER A 44 11.43 9.25 -4.81
C SER A 44 12.63 8.64 -5.53
N PHE A 45 13.72 9.38 -5.62
CA PHE A 45 14.98 8.88 -6.17
C PHE A 45 16.04 8.88 -5.06
N THR A 46 16.69 7.75 -4.85
CA THR A 46 17.87 7.70 -3.98
C THR A 46 19.07 8.22 -4.78
N VAL A 47 19.38 9.50 -4.59
CA VAL A 47 20.62 10.07 -5.14
C VAL A 47 21.77 9.36 -4.45
N SER A 48 22.47 8.50 -5.19
CA SER A 48 23.63 7.79 -4.66
C SER A 48 24.75 8.80 -4.44
N ALA A 49 25.33 8.81 -3.24
CA ALA A 49 26.46 9.66 -2.92
C ALA A 49 27.60 9.43 -3.92
N SER A 50 28.37 10.49 -4.22
CA SER A 50 29.53 10.34 -5.08
C SER A 50 30.55 9.41 -4.46
N PRO A 51 31.04 8.38 -5.20
CA PRO A 51 32.06 7.49 -4.67
C PRO A 51 33.29 8.32 -4.31
N SER A 52 33.77 8.17 -3.08
CA SER A 52 35.03 8.79 -2.68
C SER A 52 36.17 8.13 -3.46
N LEU A 53 37.20 8.88 -3.84
CA LEU A 53 38.42 8.29 -4.40
C LEU A 53 39.08 7.30 -3.43
N ASP A 54 38.73 7.34 -2.14
CA ASP A 54 39.17 6.38 -1.12
C ASP A 54 38.61 4.96 -1.35
N SER A 55 37.55 4.79 -2.17
CA SER A 55 37.03 3.46 -2.55
C SER A 55 37.77 2.83 -3.74
N LEU A 56 38.69 3.56 -4.37
CA LEU A 56 39.54 3.06 -5.45
C LEU A 56 40.70 2.25 -4.85
N THR A 57 40.54 0.92 -4.83
CA THR A 57 41.57 -0.04 -4.42
C THR A 57 41.89 -0.97 -5.59
N PHE A 58 43.01 -1.68 -5.51
CA PHE A 58 43.35 -2.68 -6.53
C PHE A 58 42.27 -3.77 -6.65
N ILE A 59 41.62 -4.13 -5.53
CA ILE A 59 40.53 -5.11 -5.49
C ILE A 59 39.29 -4.56 -6.16
N SER A 60 38.85 -3.35 -5.77
CA SER A 60 37.63 -2.74 -6.34
C SER A 60 37.77 -2.37 -7.83
N TRP A 61 39.00 -2.15 -8.30
CA TRP A 61 39.29 -1.96 -9.71
C TRP A 61 39.21 -3.26 -10.52
N ILE A 62 39.74 -4.36 -10.00
CA ILE A 62 39.81 -5.64 -10.73
C ILE A 62 38.48 -6.40 -10.71
N ASP A 63 37.69 -6.27 -9.64
CA ASP A 63 36.39 -6.93 -9.50
C ASP A 63 35.22 -6.13 -10.12
N GLY A 64 35.49 -4.91 -10.61
CA GLY A 64 34.51 -4.07 -11.28
C GLY A 64 33.60 -3.27 -10.36
N SER A 65 33.75 -3.39 -9.03
CA SER A 65 32.88 -2.72 -8.06
C SER A 65 33.02 -1.20 -8.09
N PHE A 66 34.25 -0.68 -8.25
CA PHE A 66 34.50 0.76 -8.40
C PHE A 66 33.85 1.32 -9.66
N GLN A 67 33.99 0.64 -10.81
CA GLN A 67 33.41 1.07 -12.08
C GLN A 67 31.88 1.02 -12.02
N LYS A 68 31.30 0.04 -11.33
CA LYS A 68 29.85 -0.06 -11.13
C LYS A 68 29.32 1.12 -10.31
N GLU A 69 29.99 1.47 -9.22
CA GLU A 69 29.60 2.60 -8.36
C GLU A 69 29.83 3.96 -9.06
N TYR A 70 30.97 4.12 -9.73
CA TYR A 70 31.31 5.30 -10.50
C TYR A 70 30.38 5.52 -11.69
N ASN A 71 30.01 4.46 -12.43
CA ASN A 71 29.03 4.55 -13.50
C ASN A 71 27.66 4.99 -12.98
N LYS A 72 27.21 4.44 -11.84
CA LYS A 72 25.94 4.85 -11.22
C LYS A 72 25.95 6.34 -10.86
N ASN A 73 27.08 6.85 -10.37
CA ASN A 73 27.22 8.27 -10.06
C ASN A 73 27.28 9.13 -11.33
N LEU A 74 28.07 8.74 -12.33
CA LEU A 74 28.12 9.43 -13.63
C LEU A 74 26.75 9.47 -14.29
N GLU A 75 26.00 8.37 -14.27
CA GLU A 75 24.63 8.31 -14.81
C GLU A 75 23.70 9.30 -14.11
N ALA A 76 23.82 9.46 -12.80
CA ALA A 76 23.02 10.41 -12.02
C ALA A 76 23.42 11.88 -12.23
N HIS A 77 24.65 12.15 -12.67
CA HIS A 77 25.21 13.50 -12.81
C HIS A 77 25.56 13.91 -14.25
N ILE A 78 25.21 13.08 -15.24
CA ILE A 78 25.39 13.41 -16.64
C ILE A 78 24.57 14.66 -16.99
N GLY A 79 25.11 15.55 -17.81
CA GLY A 79 24.34 16.70 -18.27
C GLY A 79 23.13 16.25 -19.09
N PHE A 80 22.00 16.94 -18.93
CA PHE A 80 20.71 16.53 -19.50
C PHE A 80 20.11 15.27 -18.87
N HIS A 81 20.56 14.82 -17.69
CA HIS A 81 20.04 13.60 -17.06
C HIS A 81 18.50 13.56 -17.05
N ASN A 82 17.87 14.60 -16.51
CA ASN A 82 16.41 14.65 -16.38
C ASN A 82 15.73 14.64 -17.76
N SER A 83 16.26 15.39 -18.72
CA SER A 83 15.73 15.47 -20.09
C SER A 83 15.87 14.14 -20.84
N LEU A 84 17.01 13.45 -20.68
CA LEU A 84 17.27 12.14 -21.28
C LEU A 84 16.38 11.05 -20.68
N VAL A 85 16.15 11.08 -19.36
CA VAL A 85 15.18 10.19 -18.69
C VAL A 85 13.79 10.41 -19.25
N ARG A 86 13.33 11.67 -19.35
CA ARG A 86 12.00 11.97 -19.92
C ARG A 86 11.87 11.54 -21.37
N LEU A 87 12.91 11.73 -22.18
CA LEU A 87 12.94 11.30 -23.58
C LEU A 87 12.84 9.78 -23.69
N ASN A 88 13.61 9.03 -22.90
CA ASN A 88 13.55 7.57 -22.85
C ASN A 88 12.17 7.08 -22.39
N ASN A 89 11.60 7.69 -21.34
CA ASN A 89 10.26 7.37 -20.85
C ASN A 89 9.19 7.65 -21.90
N GLN A 90 9.25 8.80 -22.58
CA GLN A 90 8.35 9.16 -23.67
C GLN A 90 8.42 8.17 -24.82
N TRP A 91 9.63 7.76 -25.22
CA TRP A 91 9.83 6.79 -26.29
C TRP A 91 9.21 5.44 -25.94
N GLN A 92 9.53 4.91 -24.75
CA GLN A 92 8.98 3.64 -24.25
C GLN A 92 7.45 3.67 -24.17
N TYR A 93 6.89 4.77 -23.66
CA TYR A 93 5.45 4.94 -23.54
C TYR A 93 4.75 5.04 -24.90
N SER A 94 5.29 5.85 -25.82
CA SER A 94 4.64 6.14 -27.11
C SER A 94 4.61 4.91 -28.03
N PHE A 95 5.70 4.15 -28.08
CA PHE A 95 5.83 3.03 -29.01
C PHE A 95 5.42 1.68 -28.41
N PHE A 96 5.59 1.49 -27.09
CA PHE A 96 5.39 0.19 -26.45
C PHE A 96 4.35 0.21 -25.34
N ARG A 97 3.75 1.36 -25.02
CA ARG A 97 2.85 1.52 -23.87
C ARG A 97 3.49 1.02 -22.58
N LYS A 98 4.79 1.27 -22.43
CA LYS A 98 5.56 0.89 -21.25
C LYS A 98 5.81 2.11 -20.37
N ALA A 99 5.41 2.03 -19.11
CA ALA A 99 5.83 2.97 -18.07
C ALA A 99 7.15 2.47 -17.46
N ASN A 100 8.08 3.39 -17.21
CA ASN A 100 9.31 3.09 -16.47
C ASN A 100 9.23 3.51 -14.99
N ALA A 101 8.15 4.19 -14.60
CA ALA A 101 7.86 4.45 -13.20
C ALA A 101 7.55 3.13 -12.48
N GLU A 102 8.15 2.94 -11.31
CA GLU A 102 8.03 1.71 -10.54
C GLU A 102 6.57 1.42 -10.18
N GLY A 103 6.16 0.16 -10.35
CA GLY A 103 4.79 -0.28 -10.08
C GLY A 103 3.72 0.26 -11.04
N VAL A 104 4.06 1.07 -12.05
CA VAL A 104 3.07 1.62 -12.99
C VAL A 104 2.79 0.66 -14.14
N ILE A 105 1.52 0.34 -14.33
CA ILE A 105 1.01 -0.52 -15.38
C ILE A 105 0.14 0.30 -16.33
N VAL A 106 0.41 0.19 -17.63
CA VAL A 106 -0.43 0.79 -18.68
C VAL A 106 -1.43 -0.27 -19.16
N GLY A 107 -2.69 -0.07 -18.81
CA GLY A 107 -3.84 -0.85 -19.24
C GLY A 107 -4.35 -0.48 -20.64
N LYS A 108 -5.54 -1.01 -20.96
CA LYS A 108 -6.25 -0.69 -22.21
C LYS A 108 -6.54 0.80 -22.27
N HIS A 109 -6.57 1.35 -23.49
CA HIS A 109 -6.86 2.77 -23.73
C HIS A 109 -5.96 3.75 -22.94
N ALA A 110 -4.75 3.28 -22.60
CA ALA A 110 -3.76 4.00 -21.80
C ALA A 110 -4.22 4.35 -20.37
N GLU A 111 -5.12 3.55 -19.79
CA GLU A 111 -5.44 3.58 -18.36
C GLU A 111 -4.20 3.28 -17.53
N LEU A 112 -3.85 4.15 -16.58
CA LEU A 112 -2.71 3.93 -15.71
C LEU A 112 -3.16 3.33 -14.39
N PHE A 113 -2.47 2.28 -13.95
CA PHE A 113 -2.70 1.64 -12.67
C PHE A 113 -1.39 1.57 -11.90
N GLU A 114 -1.49 1.59 -10.58
CA GLU A 114 -0.47 0.98 -9.74
C GLU A 114 -0.73 -0.54 -9.64
N GLU A 115 0.32 -1.33 -9.84
CA GLU A 115 0.24 -2.78 -9.95
C GLU A 115 -0.36 -3.44 -8.72
N ASP A 116 -0.06 -2.91 -7.53
CA ASP A 116 -0.56 -3.46 -6.26
C ASP A 116 -2.10 -3.41 -6.17
N TYR A 117 -2.75 -2.41 -6.73
CA TYR A 117 -4.23 -2.35 -6.77
C TYR A 117 -4.79 -3.47 -7.66
N ILE A 118 -4.15 -3.75 -8.79
CA ILE A 118 -4.53 -4.88 -9.66
C ILE A 118 -4.30 -6.21 -8.93
N ARG A 119 -3.16 -6.37 -8.26
CA ARG A 119 -2.80 -7.60 -7.52
C ARG A 119 -3.75 -7.85 -6.34
N ALA A 120 -4.14 -6.79 -5.63
CA ALA A 120 -5.13 -6.86 -4.55
C ALA A 120 -6.51 -7.26 -5.09
N ALA A 121 -6.99 -6.58 -6.14
CA ALA A 121 -8.28 -6.84 -6.78
C ALA A 121 -8.39 -8.26 -7.34
N THR A 122 -7.29 -8.79 -7.87
CA THR A 122 -7.21 -10.15 -8.44
C THR A 122 -6.94 -11.25 -7.39
N GLY A 123 -6.92 -10.90 -6.11
CA GLY A 123 -6.76 -11.87 -5.02
C GLY A 123 -5.33 -12.39 -4.83
N GLU A 124 -4.33 -11.81 -5.50
CA GLU A 124 -2.94 -12.23 -5.36
C GLU A 124 -2.38 -11.97 -3.95
N PHE A 125 -2.93 -10.97 -3.26
CA PHE A 125 -2.61 -10.66 -1.87
C PHE A 125 -3.49 -11.38 -0.84
N PHE A 126 -4.34 -12.32 -1.26
CA PHE A 126 -5.28 -12.97 -0.35
C PHE A 126 -4.57 -13.75 0.77
N VAL A 127 -4.79 -13.34 2.03
CA VAL A 127 -4.08 -13.88 3.20
C VAL A 127 -4.84 -14.98 3.94
N GLY A 128 -6.02 -15.37 3.43
CA GLY A 128 -6.85 -16.42 4.03
C GLY A 128 -8.08 -15.90 4.77
N HIS A 129 -9.15 -16.71 4.79
CA HIS A 129 -10.42 -16.34 5.42
C HIS A 129 -10.32 -16.21 6.95
N ASP A 130 -9.57 -17.09 7.59
CA ASP A 130 -9.44 -17.12 9.05
C ASP A 130 -8.90 -15.80 9.61
N VAL A 131 -7.99 -15.16 8.88
CA VAL A 131 -7.42 -13.86 9.25
C VAL A 131 -8.52 -12.80 9.36
N TRP A 132 -9.41 -12.76 8.37
CA TRP A 132 -10.47 -11.77 8.31
C TRP A 132 -11.62 -12.05 9.26
N GLN A 133 -11.95 -13.33 9.48
CA GLN A 133 -12.93 -13.72 10.49
C GLN A 133 -12.48 -13.33 11.90
N GLN A 134 -11.23 -13.65 12.27
CA GLN A 134 -10.68 -13.28 13.57
C GLN A 134 -10.57 -11.76 13.73
N LYS A 135 -10.22 -11.05 12.66
CA LYS A 135 -10.19 -9.59 12.65
C LYS A 135 -11.58 -9.00 12.91
N ALA A 136 -12.61 -9.51 12.25
CA ALA A 136 -13.99 -9.08 12.44
C ALA A 136 -14.49 -9.36 13.86
N VAL A 137 -14.14 -10.51 14.47
CA VAL A 137 -14.46 -10.79 15.88
C VAL A 137 -13.82 -9.75 16.82
N LYS A 138 -12.55 -9.39 16.61
CA LYS A 138 -11.87 -8.38 17.41
C LYS A 138 -12.50 -6.99 17.23
N LEU A 139 -12.82 -6.61 16.00
CA LEU A 139 -13.49 -5.33 15.70
C LEU A 139 -14.89 -5.27 16.28
N LYS A 140 -15.63 -6.39 16.31
CA LYS A 140 -16.93 -6.45 16.98
C LYS A 140 -16.82 -6.19 18.47
N ALA A 141 -15.85 -6.82 19.14
CA ALA A 141 -15.59 -6.59 20.56
C ALA A 141 -15.19 -5.12 20.85
N ILE A 142 -14.35 -4.53 20.00
CA ILE A 142 -14.00 -3.10 20.07
C ILE A 142 -15.26 -2.23 19.92
N GLN A 143 -16.06 -2.49 18.88
CA GLN A 143 -17.27 -1.73 18.60
C GLN A 143 -18.23 -1.76 19.78
N ASP A 144 -18.54 -2.94 20.32
CA ASP A 144 -19.48 -3.10 21.43
C ASP A 144 -18.99 -2.36 22.69
N THR A 145 -17.68 -2.39 22.94
CA THR A 145 -17.06 -1.68 24.06
C THR A 145 -17.11 -0.17 23.85
N LEU A 146 -16.73 0.34 22.67
CA LEU A 146 -16.82 1.76 22.34
C LEU A 146 -18.26 2.27 22.40
N GLN A 147 -19.22 1.48 21.92
CA GLN A 147 -20.63 1.83 21.98
C GLN A 147 -21.13 1.97 23.42
N SER A 148 -20.66 1.12 24.35
CA SER A 148 -20.97 1.27 25.78
C SER A 148 -20.40 2.55 26.40
N LEU A 149 -19.36 3.12 25.77
CA LEU A 149 -18.74 4.39 26.14
C LEU A 149 -19.33 5.59 25.37
N GLY A 150 -20.40 5.37 24.60
CA GLY A 150 -21.05 6.42 23.80
C GLY A 150 -20.25 6.82 22.54
N LYS A 151 -19.38 5.95 22.03
CA LYS A 151 -18.53 6.17 20.86
C LYS A 151 -18.91 5.23 19.72
N THR A 152 -18.67 5.65 18.48
CA THR A 152 -18.95 4.83 17.30
C THR A 152 -17.65 4.45 16.60
N LEU A 153 -17.47 3.15 16.32
CA LEU A 153 -16.49 2.64 15.36
C LEU A 153 -17.17 2.53 13.99
N LEU A 154 -16.47 2.94 12.92
CA LEU A 154 -16.87 2.72 11.54
C LEU A 154 -15.66 2.31 10.68
N VAL A 155 -15.79 1.22 9.92
CA VAL A 155 -14.81 0.85 8.87
C VAL A 155 -15.35 1.27 7.51
N VAL A 156 -14.61 2.09 6.78
CA VAL A 156 -14.96 2.54 5.42
C VAL A 156 -14.02 1.87 4.43
N PHE A 157 -14.58 1.04 3.55
CA PHE A 157 -13.84 0.48 2.43
C PHE A 157 -13.82 1.49 1.29
N GLU A 158 -12.71 2.20 1.18
CA GLU A 158 -12.48 3.15 0.10
C GLU A 158 -12.42 2.41 -1.25
N PRO A 159 -12.90 3.04 -2.33
CA PRO A 159 -12.89 2.42 -3.64
C PRO A 159 -11.47 2.25 -4.15
N GLY A 160 -11.26 1.17 -4.89
CA GLY A 160 -9.99 0.88 -5.52
C GLY A 160 -10.07 0.94 -7.03
N LYS A 161 -9.14 1.63 -7.67
CA LYS A 161 -9.10 1.74 -9.14
C LYS A 161 -8.97 0.38 -9.82
N GLY A 162 -8.26 -0.55 -9.17
CA GLY A 162 -8.14 -1.93 -9.61
C GLY A 162 -9.53 -2.56 -9.72
N SER A 163 -10.32 -2.56 -8.66
CA SER A 163 -11.67 -3.12 -8.66
C SER A 163 -12.64 -2.40 -9.62
N VAL A 164 -12.65 -1.06 -9.63
CA VAL A 164 -13.61 -0.26 -10.42
C VAL A 164 -13.39 -0.39 -11.93
N TYR A 165 -12.14 -0.50 -12.38
CA TYR A 165 -11.78 -0.54 -13.80
C TYR A 165 -11.11 -1.87 -14.21
N ALA A 166 -11.57 -2.99 -13.62
CA ALA A 166 -11.02 -4.32 -13.86
C ALA A 166 -11.05 -4.76 -15.34
N ASP A 167 -12.00 -4.26 -16.14
CA ASP A 167 -12.11 -4.53 -17.57
C ASP A 167 -10.99 -3.87 -18.41
N LEU A 168 -10.30 -2.88 -17.85
CA LEU A 168 -9.20 -2.16 -18.50
C LEU A 168 -7.82 -2.77 -18.25
N TYR A 169 -7.73 -3.88 -17.53
CA TYR A 169 -6.46 -4.56 -17.28
C TYR A 169 -5.75 -5.03 -18.56
N PRO A 170 -4.40 -5.03 -18.56
CA PRO A 170 -3.62 -5.81 -19.52
C PRO A 170 -4.00 -7.29 -19.49
N ALA A 171 -3.81 -7.98 -20.62
CA ALA A 171 -4.19 -9.38 -20.77
C ALA A 171 -3.56 -10.32 -19.71
N LYS A 172 -2.35 -10.02 -19.22
CA LYS A 172 -1.64 -10.84 -18.22
C LYS A 172 -2.32 -10.89 -16.84
N TYR A 173 -3.22 -9.97 -16.54
CA TYR A 173 -4.00 -9.97 -15.29
C TYR A 173 -5.45 -10.45 -15.50
N ARG A 174 -5.83 -10.86 -16.72
CA ARG A 174 -7.17 -11.42 -16.95
C ARG A 174 -7.25 -12.81 -16.30
N GLY A 175 -8.26 -13.01 -15.46
CA GLY A 175 -8.62 -14.32 -14.93
C GLY A 175 -7.86 -14.73 -13.67
N LYS A 176 -8.04 -13.99 -12.57
CA LYS A 176 -7.58 -14.42 -11.25
C LYS A 176 -8.67 -14.21 -10.19
N ASN A 177 -8.96 -15.33 -9.53
CA ASN A 177 -9.73 -15.64 -8.31
C ASN A 177 -10.95 -14.77 -7.92
N GLU A 178 -12.07 -15.46 -7.64
CA GLU A 178 -13.26 -14.88 -6.99
C GLU A 178 -13.01 -14.41 -5.55
N VAL A 179 -11.88 -14.81 -4.96
CA VAL A 179 -11.55 -14.58 -3.54
C VAL A 179 -10.41 -13.57 -3.40
N SER A 180 -10.67 -12.51 -2.63
CA SER A 180 -9.70 -11.46 -2.29
C SER A 180 -9.81 -11.08 -0.82
N ASN A 181 -8.85 -10.29 -0.32
CA ASN A 181 -8.93 -9.76 1.04
C ASN A 181 -10.18 -8.90 1.23
N TYR A 182 -10.52 -8.08 0.23
CA TYR A 182 -11.71 -7.25 0.24
C TYR A 182 -12.98 -8.07 0.50
N TRP A 183 -13.25 -9.06 -0.35
CA TRP A 183 -14.46 -9.87 -0.28
C TRP A 183 -14.56 -10.62 1.05
N SER A 184 -13.46 -11.27 1.44
CA SER A 184 -13.43 -12.02 2.69
C SER A 184 -13.62 -11.12 3.91
N PHE A 185 -13.14 -9.88 3.85
CA PHE A 185 -13.20 -8.97 4.99
C PHE A 185 -14.56 -8.32 5.14
N VAL A 186 -15.13 -7.75 4.07
CA VAL A 186 -16.49 -7.21 4.06
C VAL A 186 -17.48 -8.27 4.55
N SER A 187 -17.44 -9.47 3.96
CA SER A 187 -18.31 -10.57 4.37
C SER A 187 -18.16 -10.96 5.85
N SER A 188 -16.94 -10.93 6.38
CA SER A 188 -16.70 -11.22 7.81
C SER A 188 -17.28 -10.13 8.71
N LEU A 189 -17.15 -8.86 8.34
CA LEU A 189 -17.71 -7.73 9.11
C LEU A 189 -19.23 -7.74 9.10
N ASP A 190 -19.83 -7.97 7.93
CA ASP A 190 -21.29 -8.05 7.76
C ASP A 190 -21.88 -9.20 8.59
N SER A 191 -21.25 -10.38 8.56
CA SER A 191 -21.71 -11.54 9.31
C SER A 191 -21.77 -11.32 10.83
N LEU A 192 -20.97 -10.38 11.34
CA LEU A 192 -20.89 -10.04 12.76
C LEU A 192 -21.54 -8.69 13.10
N ASN A 193 -22.17 -8.03 12.11
CA ASN A 193 -22.73 -6.69 12.24
C ASN A 193 -21.71 -5.68 12.80
N VAL A 194 -20.48 -5.71 12.29
CA VAL A 194 -19.52 -4.63 12.50
C VAL A 194 -19.89 -3.49 11.55
N ASN A 195 -20.02 -2.28 12.10
CA ASN A 195 -20.36 -1.07 11.37
C ASN A 195 -19.33 -0.85 10.26
N ASN A 196 -19.78 -0.99 9.03
CA ASN A 196 -18.95 -0.76 7.87
C ASN A 196 -19.73 -0.07 6.74
N LEU A 197 -18.99 0.65 5.89
CA LEU A 197 -19.50 1.31 4.70
C LEU A 197 -18.65 0.91 3.50
N ASP A 198 -19.27 0.24 2.53
CA ASP A 198 -18.60 -0.25 1.33
C ASP A 198 -18.72 0.74 0.16
N LEU A 199 -17.82 1.73 0.13
CA LEU A 199 -17.76 2.68 -0.99
C LEU A 199 -17.19 2.03 -2.25
N ASN A 200 -16.39 0.97 -2.14
CA ASN A 200 -15.89 0.25 -3.30
C ASN A 200 -17.03 -0.37 -4.12
N ALA A 201 -17.98 -1.04 -3.46
CA ALA A 201 -19.17 -1.59 -4.10
C ALA A 201 -20.00 -0.48 -4.79
N CYS A 202 -20.17 0.67 -4.12
CA CYS A 202 -20.84 1.83 -4.70
C CYS A 202 -20.15 2.32 -5.98
N PHE A 203 -18.82 2.48 -5.98
CA PHE A 203 -18.09 2.97 -7.15
C PHE A 203 -18.13 1.99 -8.32
N VAL A 204 -18.04 0.68 -8.06
CA VAL A 204 -18.20 -0.34 -9.09
C VAL A 204 -19.57 -0.23 -9.75
N GLN A 205 -20.63 0.00 -8.96
CA GLN A 205 -21.98 0.19 -9.47
C GLN A 205 -22.13 1.50 -10.26
N TRP A 206 -21.59 2.61 -9.75
CA TRP A 206 -21.81 3.94 -10.33
C TRP A 206 -20.99 4.26 -11.57
N ARG A 207 -19.88 3.55 -11.81
CA ARG A 207 -18.86 3.91 -12.81
C ARG A 207 -19.40 4.14 -14.22
N ASP A 208 -20.44 3.40 -14.61
CA ASP A 208 -21.01 3.38 -15.97
C ASP A 208 -22.24 4.30 -16.10
N ASP A 209 -22.85 4.69 -14.98
CA ASP A 209 -24.09 5.48 -14.92
C ASP A 209 -23.84 6.98 -14.74
N LEU A 210 -22.66 7.36 -14.23
CA LEU A 210 -22.33 8.75 -13.92
C LEU A 210 -21.65 9.50 -15.08
N PRO A 211 -21.89 10.82 -15.22
CA PRO A 211 -21.40 11.60 -16.35
C PRO A 211 -19.90 11.90 -16.33
N TYR A 212 -19.25 11.76 -15.17
CA TYR A 212 -17.84 12.06 -14.95
C TYR A 212 -17.12 10.87 -14.33
N ARG A 213 -15.83 10.75 -14.63
CA ARG A 213 -15.04 9.62 -14.14
C ARG A 213 -14.87 9.66 -12.63
N LEU A 214 -14.98 8.49 -12.01
CA LEU A 214 -14.74 8.29 -10.58
C LEU A 214 -13.26 8.16 -10.24
N PHE A 215 -12.44 7.67 -11.17
CA PHE A 215 -10.98 7.75 -11.11
C PHE A 215 -10.43 8.41 -12.38
N PRO A 216 -9.45 9.30 -12.25
CA PRO A 216 -8.69 9.81 -13.38
C PRO A 216 -7.88 8.69 -14.01
N ARG A 217 -7.80 8.67 -15.32
CA ARG A 217 -6.97 7.72 -16.09
C ARG A 217 -5.51 7.83 -15.71
N THR A 218 -5.09 9.02 -15.36
CA THR A 218 -3.71 9.42 -15.12
C THR A 218 -3.32 9.39 -13.65
N GLY A 219 -4.26 9.06 -12.77
CA GLY A 219 -4.04 9.07 -11.32
C GLY A 219 -4.41 7.75 -10.65
N THR A 220 -3.91 7.57 -9.42
CA THR A 220 -4.19 6.42 -8.55
C THR A 220 -5.42 6.67 -7.67
N HIS A 221 -5.59 7.91 -7.21
CA HIS A 221 -6.68 8.34 -6.34
C HIS A 221 -8.01 8.47 -7.07
N TRP A 222 -9.12 8.47 -6.32
CA TRP A 222 -10.41 8.92 -6.84
C TRP A 222 -10.30 10.33 -7.43
N SER A 223 -11.18 10.67 -8.37
CA SER A 223 -11.26 12.06 -8.85
C SER A 223 -11.86 12.93 -7.76
N TYR A 224 -11.68 14.25 -7.81
CA TYR A 224 -12.39 15.16 -6.90
C TYR A 224 -13.92 15.01 -6.95
N TYR A 225 -14.47 14.67 -8.12
CA TYR A 225 -15.87 14.30 -8.26
C TYR A 225 -16.22 13.01 -7.50
N GLY A 226 -15.43 11.94 -7.68
CA GLY A 226 -15.60 10.70 -6.94
C GLY A 226 -15.46 10.89 -5.42
N ALA A 227 -14.44 11.63 -4.99
CA ALA A 227 -14.20 11.95 -3.59
C ALA A 227 -15.40 12.69 -2.95
N ALA A 228 -16.03 13.61 -3.66
CA ALA A 228 -17.22 14.31 -3.16
C ALA A 228 -18.45 13.41 -3.04
N LEU A 229 -18.66 12.49 -3.99
CA LEU A 229 -19.73 11.48 -3.89
C LEU A 229 -19.50 10.51 -2.73
N ALA A 230 -18.26 10.06 -2.55
CA ALA A 230 -17.84 9.27 -1.40
C ALA A 230 -18.12 10.01 -0.09
N ALA A 231 -17.73 11.29 0.00
CA ALA A 231 -17.98 12.12 1.18
C ALA A 231 -19.48 12.29 1.47
N ASP A 232 -20.31 12.62 0.46
CA ASP A 232 -21.76 12.74 0.64
C ASP A 232 -22.35 11.45 1.21
N THR A 233 -21.95 10.31 0.62
CA THR A 233 -22.41 8.98 1.04
C THR A 233 -21.97 8.67 2.48
N THR A 234 -20.71 8.94 2.82
CA THR A 234 -20.18 8.74 4.17
C THR A 234 -20.88 9.63 5.19
N LEU A 235 -21.07 10.92 4.90
CA LEU A 235 -21.72 11.85 5.83
C LEU A 235 -23.20 11.50 6.04
N ARG A 236 -23.92 11.09 4.99
CA ARG A 236 -25.30 10.59 5.12
C ARG A 236 -25.36 9.32 5.96
N HIS A 237 -24.41 8.40 5.78
CA HIS A 237 -24.32 7.21 6.60
C HIS A 237 -24.03 7.57 8.08
N LEU A 238 -23.11 8.50 8.34
CA LEU A 238 -22.80 8.98 9.68
C LEU A 238 -23.99 9.65 10.36
N ASN A 239 -24.86 10.33 9.60
CA ASN A 239 -26.08 10.93 10.15
C ASN A 239 -27.06 9.87 10.71
N THR A 240 -26.93 8.60 10.34
CA THR A 240 -27.71 7.50 10.97
C THR A 240 -27.25 7.15 12.38
N PHE A 241 -25.99 7.47 12.73
CA PHE A 241 -25.45 7.32 14.08
C PHE A 241 -25.53 8.62 14.90
N PHE A 242 -25.48 9.77 14.22
CA PHE A 242 -25.34 11.10 14.83
C PHE A 242 -26.36 12.09 14.28
N GLU A 243 -27.64 11.76 14.41
CA GLU A 243 -28.75 12.54 13.87
C GLU A 243 -28.68 14.02 14.30
N GLY A 244 -28.69 14.91 13.30
CA GLY A 244 -28.69 16.36 13.50
C GLY A 244 -27.35 16.95 13.92
N LYS A 245 -26.27 16.15 13.93
CA LYS A 245 -24.89 16.60 14.25
C LYS A 245 -23.95 16.58 13.03
N ILE A 246 -24.32 15.86 11.97
CA ILE A 246 -23.54 15.77 10.74
C ILE A 246 -24.17 16.70 9.68
N PRO A 247 -23.44 17.69 9.15
CA PRO A 247 -23.97 18.59 8.14
C PRO A 247 -24.16 17.88 6.80
N MET A 248 -25.20 18.26 6.07
CA MET A 248 -25.42 17.75 4.72
C MET A 248 -24.43 18.40 3.75
N LEU A 249 -23.69 17.57 3.00
CA LEU A 249 -22.87 18.04 1.90
C LEU A 249 -23.76 18.30 0.69
N VAL A 250 -23.61 19.47 0.09
CA VAL A 250 -24.35 19.86 -1.13
C VAL A 250 -23.36 20.26 -2.21
N MET A 251 -23.60 19.75 -3.41
CA MET A 251 -22.82 20.04 -4.60
C MET A 251 -23.57 21.06 -5.48
N ASP A 252 -23.14 22.31 -5.43
CA ASP A 252 -23.83 23.42 -6.11
C ASP A 252 -23.65 23.37 -7.63
N SER A 253 -22.44 23.02 -8.05
CA SER A 253 -22.04 23.04 -9.46
C SER A 253 -20.81 22.18 -9.70
N LEU A 254 -20.64 21.81 -10.97
CA LEU A 254 -19.52 21.02 -11.47
C LEU A 254 -18.79 21.81 -12.54
N PHE A 255 -17.48 21.96 -12.39
CA PHE A 255 -16.62 22.64 -13.34
C PHE A 255 -15.66 21.66 -14.00
N GLN A 256 -15.51 21.76 -15.31
CA GLN A 256 -14.43 21.09 -16.03
C GLN A 256 -13.20 22.00 -16.09
N ARG A 257 -12.02 21.39 -16.17
CA ARG A 257 -10.76 22.10 -16.39
C ARG A 257 -9.98 21.42 -17.51
N ASN A 258 -9.17 22.20 -18.21
CA ASN A 258 -8.28 21.67 -19.24
C ASN A 258 -7.05 20.96 -18.65
N GLU A 259 -6.66 21.34 -17.43
CA GLU A 259 -5.56 20.71 -16.69
C GLU A 259 -6.11 20.12 -15.40
N PRO A 260 -5.75 18.86 -15.07
CA PRO A 260 -6.21 18.19 -13.87
C PRO A 260 -5.64 18.85 -12.61
N ARG A 261 -6.37 18.72 -11.50
CA ARG A 261 -5.89 19.12 -10.17
C ARG A 261 -5.24 17.91 -9.50
N HIS A 262 -4.01 18.07 -9.03
CA HIS A 262 -3.34 17.06 -8.21
C HIS A 262 -4.23 16.63 -7.01
N PRO A 263 -4.40 15.33 -6.72
CA PRO A 263 -3.64 14.18 -7.25
C PRO A 263 -4.20 13.49 -8.50
N ASP A 264 -5.11 14.11 -9.27
CA ASP A 264 -5.73 13.44 -10.44
C ASP A 264 -4.73 13.03 -11.55
N ASP A 265 -3.48 13.51 -11.49
CA ASP A 265 -2.41 13.26 -12.44
C ASP A 265 -1.15 12.64 -11.82
N ASP A 266 -1.22 12.13 -10.58
CA ASP A 266 -0.05 11.69 -9.83
C ASP A 266 0.79 10.59 -10.52
N ILE A 267 0.16 9.56 -11.09
CA ILE A 267 0.86 8.51 -11.84
C ILE A 267 1.51 9.12 -13.09
N TRP A 268 0.81 10.01 -13.80
CA TRP A 268 1.37 10.67 -14.99
C TRP A 268 2.60 11.51 -14.67
N LEU A 269 2.56 12.26 -13.57
CA LEU A 269 3.72 13.02 -13.10
C LEU A 269 4.88 12.08 -12.75
N ALA A 270 4.62 10.96 -12.06
CA ALA A 270 5.63 9.96 -11.72
C ALA A 270 6.27 9.29 -12.95
N MET A 271 5.52 9.15 -14.05
CA MET A 271 6.06 8.64 -15.32
C MET A 271 7.11 9.54 -15.97
N ASN A 272 7.21 10.81 -15.56
CA ASN A 272 8.17 11.77 -16.10
C ASN A 272 8.16 11.78 -17.64
N LEU A 273 7.00 11.99 -18.26
CA LEU A 273 6.86 12.09 -19.71
C LEU A 273 7.19 13.51 -20.21
N LEU A 274 7.51 13.65 -21.50
CA LEU A 274 7.71 14.95 -22.14
C LEU A 274 6.37 15.64 -22.47
N THR A 275 5.34 14.83 -22.74
CA THR A 275 4.00 15.31 -23.04
C THR A 275 3.23 15.72 -21.79
N LYS A 276 2.44 16.79 -21.91
CA LYS A 276 1.44 17.17 -20.90
C LYS A 276 0.44 16.04 -20.66
N VAL A 277 -0.18 16.07 -19.48
CA VAL A 277 -1.28 15.18 -19.12
C VAL A 277 -2.37 15.29 -20.19
N PRO A 278 -2.87 14.17 -20.74
CA PRO A 278 -3.95 14.20 -21.71
C PRO A 278 -5.22 14.78 -21.08
N TYR A 279 -6.00 15.52 -21.88
CA TYR A 279 -7.31 15.98 -21.45
C TYR A 279 -8.23 14.79 -21.12
N GLU A 280 -8.99 14.93 -20.05
CA GLU A 280 -9.96 13.93 -19.61
C GLU A 280 -11.26 14.59 -19.12
N ASN A 281 -12.36 13.85 -19.23
CA ASN A 281 -13.65 14.26 -18.70
C ASN A 281 -13.69 14.14 -17.15
N LEU A 282 -12.99 15.05 -16.48
CA LEU A 282 -13.00 15.22 -15.03
C LEU A 282 -13.86 16.44 -14.67
N ALA A 283 -14.54 16.34 -13.52
CA ALA A 283 -15.29 17.45 -12.95
C ALA A 283 -14.80 17.76 -11.54
N TYR A 284 -14.87 19.03 -11.19
CA TYR A 284 -14.48 19.58 -9.90
C TYR A 284 -15.70 20.21 -9.25
N PRO A 285 -16.15 19.71 -8.09
CA PRO A 285 -17.35 20.23 -7.45
C PRO A 285 -17.06 21.54 -6.70
N ALA A 286 -18.00 22.48 -6.75
CA ALA A 286 -18.16 23.47 -5.69
C ALA A 286 -19.09 22.90 -4.63
N LEU A 287 -18.61 22.90 -3.38
CA LEU A 287 -19.26 22.27 -2.25
C LEU A 287 -19.67 23.32 -1.23
N HIS A 288 -20.84 23.13 -0.63
CA HIS A 288 -21.21 23.79 0.62
C HIS A 288 -21.81 22.78 1.60
N PHE A 289 -21.98 23.23 2.84
CA PHE A 289 -22.50 22.42 3.93
C PHE A 289 -23.71 23.10 4.54
N GLU A 290 -24.82 22.38 4.61
CA GLU A 290 -25.99 22.86 5.33
C GLU A 290 -25.71 22.89 6.84
N PRO A 291 -26.17 23.92 7.56
CA PRO A 291 -25.96 24.02 9.00
C PRO A 291 -26.68 22.88 9.74
N VAL A 292 -26.15 22.55 10.92
CA VAL A 292 -26.73 21.56 11.83
C VAL A 292 -27.28 22.24 13.08
N ASP A 293 -28.34 21.66 13.64
CA ASP A 293 -29.02 22.20 14.83
C ASP A 293 -28.34 21.80 16.15
N GLN A 294 -27.47 20.78 16.11
CA GLN A 294 -26.74 20.29 17.27
C GLN A 294 -25.21 20.48 17.11
N PRO A 295 -24.45 20.51 18.22
CA PRO A 295 -23.00 20.53 18.14
C PRO A 295 -22.45 19.35 17.33
N LYS A 296 -21.57 19.66 16.37
CA LYS A 296 -20.85 18.65 15.58
C LYS A 296 -20.02 17.76 16.47
N ILE A 297 -19.83 16.52 16.03
CA ILE A 297 -19.01 15.53 16.75
C ILE A 297 -17.51 15.74 16.50
N LYS A 298 -16.68 15.12 17.34
CA LYS A 298 -15.23 15.00 17.12
C LYS A 298 -14.90 13.63 16.52
N ALA A 299 -14.00 13.63 15.54
CA ALA A 299 -13.59 12.41 14.84
C ALA A 299 -12.09 12.14 14.96
N LEU A 300 -11.74 10.87 15.14
CA LEU A 300 -10.41 10.35 14.85
C LEU A 300 -10.51 9.48 13.61
N VAL A 301 -9.77 9.83 12.56
CA VAL A 301 -9.73 9.08 11.31
C VAL A 301 -8.36 8.48 11.11
N VAL A 302 -8.29 7.17 10.91
CA VAL A 302 -7.07 6.46 10.52
C VAL A 302 -7.24 6.03 9.08
N GLY A 303 -6.33 6.43 8.19
CA GLY A 303 -6.52 6.16 6.76
C GLY A 303 -5.28 6.35 5.91
N ASP A 304 -5.49 6.21 4.60
CA ASP A 304 -4.46 6.35 3.58
C ASP A 304 -4.57 7.67 2.81
N SER A 305 -3.87 7.77 1.68
CA SER A 305 -3.71 9.02 0.94
C SER A 305 -5.00 9.51 0.28
N PHE A 306 -6.03 8.68 0.15
CA PHE A 306 -7.32 9.06 -0.41
C PHE A 306 -8.01 10.16 0.40
N TYR A 307 -7.82 10.13 1.73
CA TYR A 307 -8.31 11.16 2.64
C TYR A 307 -7.88 12.59 2.25
N PHE A 308 -6.73 12.76 1.59
CA PHE A 308 -6.23 14.09 1.24
C PHE A 308 -7.11 14.85 0.24
N ASN A 309 -7.94 14.18 -0.57
CA ASN A 309 -8.93 14.88 -1.38
C ASN A 309 -9.99 15.55 -0.49
N TRP A 310 -10.50 14.84 0.53
CA TRP A 310 -11.47 15.39 1.48
C TRP A 310 -10.87 16.54 2.28
N GLN A 311 -9.60 16.41 2.67
CA GLN A 311 -8.85 17.47 3.34
C GLN A 311 -8.68 18.70 2.44
N SER A 312 -8.35 18.49 1.15
CA SER A 312 -8.11 19.55 0.17
C SER A 312 -9.37 20.35 -0.16
N ASP A 313 -10.54 19.69 -0.12
CA ASP A 313 -11.85 20.34 -0.30
C ASP A 313 -12.53 20.74 1.01
N LYS A 314 -11.76 20.71 2.12
CA LYS A 314 -12.20 21.14 3.46
C LYS A 314 -13.45 20.42 3.93
N ILE A 315 -13.68 19.19 3.47
CA ILE A 315 -14.88 18.43 3.81
C ILE A 315 -14.90 18.16 5.31
N MET A 316 -13.79 17.68 5.86
CA MET A 316 -13.68 17.28 7.25
C MET A 316 -13.74 18.46 8.21
N LEU A 317 -13.09 19.57 7.84
CA LEU A 317 -13.17 20.85 8.55
C LEU A 317 -14.62 21.35 8.71
N ASN A 318 -15.44 21.12 7.68
CA ASN A 318 -16.85 21.52 7.73
C ASN A 318 -17.74 20.45 8.35
N ALA A 319 -17.39 19.17 8.29
CA ALA A 319 -18.20 18.07 8.81
C ALA A 319 -18.12 17.93 10.34
N PHE A 320 -16.95 18.17 10.94
CA PHE A 320 -16.68 17.87 12.34
C PHE A 320 -16.35 19.11 13.16
N ALA A 321 -16.52 19.04 14.49
CA ALA A 321 -16.06 20.09 15.39
C ALA A 321 -14.53 20.08 15.51
N ASP A 322 -13.96 18.88 15.48
CA ASP A 322 -12.53 18.62 15.44
C ASP A 322 -12.30 17.27 14.75
N CYS A 323 -11.20 17.14 14.01
CA CYS A 323 -10.86 15.92 13.30
C CYS A 323 -9.34 15.72 13.24
N ASN A 324 -8.86 14.67 13.89
CA ASN A 324 -7.48 14.21 13.78
C ASN A 324 -7.38 13.13 12.71
N PHE A 325 -6.47 13.32 11.75
CA PHE A 325 -6.19 12.32 10.72
C PHE A 325 -4.84 11.66 10.98
N TRP A 326 -4.86 10.37 11.28
CA TRP A 326 -3.68 9.54 11.47
C TRP A 326 -3.35 8.83 10.16
N TYR A 327 -2.51 9.48 9.35
CA TYR A 327 -2.04 8.95 8.10
C TYR A 327 -1.15 7.74 8.34
N TYR A 328 -1.60 6.57 7.86
CA TYR A 328 -0.95 5.27 8.07
C TYR A 328 -0.66 4.93 9.54
N ASN A 329 -1.48 5.44 10.48
CA ASN A 329 -1.24 5.32 11.92
C ASN A 329 0.18 5.76 12.34
N LYS A 330 0.73 6.77 11.65
CA LYS A 330 2.12 7.21 11.83
C LYS A 330 2.24 8.72 11.95
N HIS A 331 1.70 9.46 10.99
CA HIS A 331 1.73 10.91 10.97
C HIS A 331 0.37 11.47 11.37
N VAL A 332 0.36 12.58 12.09
CA VAL A 332 -0.85 13.25 12.56
C VAL A 332 -1.04 14.50 11.71
N PHE A 333 -2.21 14.62 11.09
CA PHE A 333 -2.65 15.82 10.40
C PHE A 333 -3.87 16.39 11.10
N SER A 334 -3.86 17.71 11.28
CA SER A 334 -5.04 18.45 11.74
C SER A 334 -6.11 18.51 10.64
N GLN A 335 -7.35 18.81 11.01
CA GLN A 335 -8.46 19.08 10.08
C GLN A 335 -8.21 20.21 9.08
N ASN A 336 -7.14 20.99 9.23
CA ASN A 336 -6.71 22.03 8.28
C ASN A 336 -5.69 21.51 7.23
N GLY A 337 -5.30 20.23 7.32
CA GLY A 337 -4.34 19.61 6.39
C GLY A 337 -2.89 19.89 6.72
N VAL A 338 -2.59 20.36 7.93
CA VAL A 338 -1.22 20.58 8.41
C VAL A 338 -0.77 19.38 9.21
N GLU A 339 0.41 18.82 8.88
CA GLU A 339 1.07 17.81 9.69
C GLU A 339 1.51 18.41 11.03
N THR A 340 1.02 17.84 12.13
CA THR A 340 1.23 18.36 13.49
C THR A 340 2.16 17.50 14.34
N GLY A 341 2.55 16.31 13.87
CA GLY A 341 3.49 15.44 14.58
C GLY A 341 3.35 13.96 14.24
N MET A 342 3.89 13.10 15.10
CA MET A 342 3.82 11.65 14.97
C MET A 342 2.79 11.06 15.95
N VAL A 343 2.11 9.99 15.54
CA VAL A 343 1.16 9.27 16.41
C VAL A 343 1.86 8.69 17.64
N ALA A 344 3.12 8.27 17.49
CA ALA A 344 3.91 7.70 18.58
C ALA A 344 4.17 8.70 19.74
N ASP A 345 4.03 10.01 19.49
CA ASP A 345 4.23 11.05 20.50
C ASP A 345 2.93 11.42 21.24
N LEU A 346 1.78 10.88 20.80
CA LEU A 346 0.47 11.16 21.39
C LEU A 346 0.14 10.20 22.53
N ASN A 347 -0.70 10.66 23.46
CA ASN A 347 -1.36 9.77 24.41
C ASN A 347 -2.56 9.08 23.74
N PHE A 348 -2.38 7.83 23.34
CA PHE A 348 -3.40 7.04 22.67
C PHE A 348 -4.74 7.01 23.42
N SER A 349 -4.73 6.87 24.75
CA SER A 349 -5.94 6.86 25.58
C SER A 349 -6.73 8.16 25.44
N ASP A 350 -6.04 9.31 25.51
CA ASP A 350 -6.68 10.62 25.47
C ASP A 350 -7.35 10.87 24.11
N GLU A 351 -6.70 10.43 23.02
CA GLU A 351 -7.21 10.56 21.65
C GLU A 351 -8.47 9.71 21.43
N ILE A 352 -8.50 8.47 21.94
CA ILE A 352 -9.67 7.60 21.90
C ILE A 352 -10.81 8.16 22.77
N LEU A 353 -10.50 8.68 23.96
CA LEU A 353 -11.50 9.21 24.88
C LEU A 353 -12.08 10.57 24.41
N ASN A 354 -11.29 11.40 23.73
CA ASN A 354 -11.74 12.69 23.20
C ASN A 354 -12.53 12.58 21.88
N SER A 355 -12.58 11.40 21.26
CA SER A 355 -13.27 11.18 19.98
C SER A 355 -14.66 10.57 20.18
N ASP A 356 -15.66 11.10 19.48
CA ASP A 356 -17.01 10.51 19.42
C ASP A 356 -17.10 9.44 18.33
N LEU A 357 -16.39 9.67 17.22
CA LEU A 357 -16.26 8.77 16.08
C LEU A 357 -14.81 8.32 15.93
N ILE A 358 -14.60 7.01 15.81
CA ILE A 358 -13.34 6.41 15.37
C ILE A 358 -13.61 5.78 14.01
N MET A 359 -13.01 6.32 12.97
CA MET A 359 -13.23 5.90 11.59
C MET A 359 -11.94 5.34 10.99
N ILE A 360 -11.99 4.12 10.48
CA ILE A 360 -10.88 3.50 9.75
C ILE A 360 -11.25 3.54 8.27
N MET A 361 -10.48 4.26 7.48
CA MET A 361 -10.62 4.34 6.02
C MET A 361 -9.50 3.54 5.38
N ILE A 362 -9.85 2.66 4.43
CA ILE A 362 -8.84 1.82 3.80
C ILE A 362 -9.17 1.46 2.36
N THR A 363 -8.20 1.64 1.48
CA THR A 363 -8.26 1.21 0.08
C THR A 363 -7.80 -0.23 -0.15
N GLU A 364 -8.20 -0.79 -1.30
CA GLU A 364 -7.96 -2.20 -1.63
C GLU A 364 -6.50 -2.65 -1.57
N ARG A 365 -5.56 -1.75 -1.91
CA ARG A 365 -4.12 -2.00 -1.88
C ARG A 365 -3.62 -2.37 -0.48
N PHE A 366 -4.26 -1.85 0.56
CA PHE A 366 -3.78 -1.94 1.94
C PHE A 366 -4.57 -2.92 2.80
N HIS A 367 -5.55 -3.65 2.26
CA HIS A 367 -6.36 -4.55 3.08
C HIS A 367 -5.51 -5.51 3.94
N GLN A 368 -4.48 -6.15 3.38
CA GLN A 368 -3.56 -7.01 4.16
C GLN A 368 -2.86 -6.26 5.31
N ASN A 369 -2.66 -4.95 5.17
CA ASN A 369 -2.03 -4.01 6.12
C ASN A 369 -3.06 -3.31 7.01
N PHE A 370 -4.24 -3.92 7.20
CA PHE A 370 -5.40 -3.28 7.81
C PHE A 370 -5.06 -2.35 8.98
N ALA A 371 -5.50 -1.10 8.85
CA ALA A 371 -5.37 -0.02 9.84
C ALA A 371 -3.94 0.23 10.37
N TRP A 372 -2.90 -0.29 9.72
CA TRP A 372 -1.49 -0.13 10.13
C TRP A 372 -1.29 -0.39 11.63
N ARG A 373 -1.91 -1.47 12.13
CA ARG A 373 -1.91 -1.93 13.53
C ARG A 373 -2.69 -1.05 14.52
N PHE A 374 -3.38 -0.02 14.07
CA PHE A 374 -4.25 0.78 14.95
C PHE A 374 -5.32 -0.08 15.62
N ASP A 375 -5.91 -1.02 14.89
CA ASP A 375 -6.91 -1.95 15.40
C ASP A 375 -6.35 -2.87 16.51
N GLU A 376 -5.09 -3.29 16.39
CA GLU A 376 -4.41 -4.08 17.42
C GLU A 376 -4.12 -3.23 18.66
N GLN A 377 -3.65 -1.99 18.48
CA GLN A 377 -3.41 -1.05 19.57
C GLN A 377 -4.72 -0.76 20.32
N LEU A 378 -5.80 -0.51 19.60
CA LEU A 378 -7.13 -0.27 20.16
C LEU A 378 -7.66 -1.50 20.90
N PHE A 379 -7.50 -2.70 20.32
CA PHE A 379 -7.87 -3.95 21.00
C PHE A 379 -7.08 -4.13 22.30
N SER A 380 -5.75 -3.98 22.27
CA SER A 380 -4.91 -4.13 23.46
C SER A 380 -5.19 -3.09 24.53
N TYR A 381 -5.55 -1.86 24.13
CA TYR A 381 -5.96 -0.81 25.06
C TYR A 381 -7.27 -1.15 25.78
N LEU A 382 -8.28 -1.64 25.05
CA LEU A 382 -9.60 -1.97 25.60
C LEU A 382 -9.62 -3.31 26.34
N PHE A 383 -8.72 -4.24 26.00
CA PHE A 383 -8.67 -5.59 26.55
C PHE A 383 -7.24 -5.98 27.02
N PRO A 384 -6.64 -5.24 27.97
CA PRO A 384 -5.26 -5.45 28.39
C PRO A 384 -5.03 -6.81 29.08
N GLU A 385 -6.09 -7.43 29.60
CA GLU A 385 -6.07 -8.77 30.20
C GLU A 385 -6.05 -9.90 29.16
N LYS A 386 -6.43 -9.61 27.91
CA LYS A 386 -6.40 -10.60 26.84
C LYS A 386 -4.97 -10.82 26.40
N GLN A 387 -4.57 -12.08 26.44
CA GLN A 387 -3.23 -12.49 26.01
C GLN A 387 -3.07 -12.30 24.50
N ILE A 388 -1.87 -11.89 24.10
CA ILE A 388 -1.49 -11.72 22.71
C ILE A 388 -1.29 -13.11 22.09
N ASN A 389 -2.00 -13.41 21.01
CA ASN A 389 -1.62 -14.51 20.14
C ASN A 389 -0.35 -14.11 19.36
N PHE A 390 0.79 -14.67 19.75
CA PHE A 390 2.07 -14.29 19.14
C PHE A 390 2.18 -14.69 17.67
N LEU A 391 1.58 -15.81 17.27
CA LEU A 391 1.58 -16.21 15.86
C LEU A 391 0.87 -15.15 15.01
N ASP A 392 -0.32 -14.71 15.44
CA ASP A 392 -1.07 -13.66 14.77
C ASP A 392 -0.31 -12.33 14.77
N PHE A 393 0.35 -12.00 15.89
CA PHE A 393 1.15 -10.78 16.02
C PHE A 393 2.28 -10.75 14.98
N PHE A 394 3.06 -11.82 14.84
CA PHE A 394 4.13 -11.89 13.84
C PHE A 394 3.57 -11.93 12.42
N ALA A 395 2.48 -12.66 12.18
CA ALA A 395 1.83 -12.69 10.87
C ALA A 395 1.30 -11.30 10.47
N ASN A 396 0.73 -10.53 11.41
CA ASN A 396 0.28 -9.15 11.16
C ASN A 396 1.45 -8.20 10.94
N ARG A 397 2.54 -8.33 11.71
CA ARG A 397 3.77 -7.56 11.53
C ARG A 397 4.32 -7.72 10.10
N ILE A 398 4.38 -8.95 9.60
CA ILE A 398 4.86 -9.25 8.25
C ILE A 398 3.96 -8.61 7.20
N ARG A 399 2.63 -8.73 7.37
CA ARG A 399 1.68 -8.12 6.44
C ARG A 399 1.92 -6.61 6.36
N VAL A 400 1.87 -5.91 7.50
CA VAL A 400 2.06 -4.45 7.58
C VAL A 400 3.43 -4.00 7.04
N SER A 401 4.45 -4.86 7.05
CA SER A 401 5.72 -4.62 6.38
C SER A 401 5.58 -4.85 4.86
N ASN A 402 5.31 -3.79 4.11
CA ASN A 402 5.00 -3.91 2.68
C ASN A 402 6.09 -4.66 1.88
N GLU A 403 7.38 -4.42 2.17
CA GLU A 403 8.49 -5.10 1.50
C GLU A 403 8.57 -6.60 1.84
N GLU A 404 8.49 -6.95 3.13
CA GLU A 404 8.52 -8.35 3.56
C GLU A 404 7.31 -9.12 3.03
N PHE A 405 6.13 -8.51 3.07
CA PHE A 405 4.90 -9.09 2.53
C PHE A 405 5.04 -9.40 1.05
N LEU A 406 5.45 -8.42 0.23
CA LEU A 406 5.61 -8.62 -1.22
C LEU A 406 6.64 -9.70 -1.55
N ARG A 407 7.75 -9.76 -0.80
CA ARG A 407 8.73 -10.86 -0.94
C ARG A 407 8.08 -12.23 -0.69
N LEU A 408 7.18 -12.34 0.29
CA LEU A 408 6.50 -13.59 0.60
C LEU A 408 5.41 -13.95 -0.40
N VAL A 409 4.76 -12.96 -1.03
CA VAL A 409 3.86 -13.21 -2.19
C VAL A 409 4.64 -13.90 -3.30
N ASP A 410 5.80 -13.36 -3.66
CA ASP A 410 6.64 -13.94 -4.72
C ASP A 410 7.20 -15.32 -4.33
N ASP A 411 7.59 -15.51 -3.07
CA ASP A 411 8.09 -16.80 -2.58
C ASP A 411 6.98 -17.87 -2.54
N ALA A 412 5.76 -17.51 -2.15
CA ALA A 412 4.59 -18.40 -2.17
C ALA A 412 4.30 -18.88 -3.60
N GLN A 413 4.32 -17.97 -4.58
CA GLN A 413 4.14 -18.31 -5.99
C GLN A 413 5.25 -19.23 -6.51
N LYS A 414 6.52 -18.93 -6.22
CA LYS A 414 7.67 -19.77 -6.63
C LYS A 414 7.62 -21.18 -6.03
N LYS A 415 7.13 -21.30 -4.80
CA LYS A 415 7.00 -22.59 -4.08
C LYS A 415 5.69 -23.31 -4.35
N ASN A 416 4.76 -22.70 -5.08
CA ASN A 416 3.42 -23.23 -5.33
C ASN A 416 2.68 -23.61 -4.04
N VAL A 417 2.72 -22.72 -3.05
CA VAL A 417 1.99 -22.84 -1.77
C VAL A 417 1.04 -21.65 -1.60
N SER A 418 0.03 -21.78 -0.74
CA SER A 418 -0.84 -20.65 -0.45
C SER A 418 -0.07 -19.52 0.25
N LEU A 419 -0.47 -18.27 0.01
CA LEU A 419 0.13 -17.12 0.71
C LEU A 419 -0.13 -17.21 2.21
N GLN A 420 -1.31 -17.67 2.63
CA GLN A 420 -1.64 -17.91 4.04
C GLN A 420 -0.63 -18.85 4.71
N ASP A 421 -0.40 -20.03 4.11
CA ASP A 421 0.56 -21.00 4.67
C ASP A 421 1.97 -20.42 4.73
N ARG A 422 2.36 -19.68 3.68
CA ARG A 422 3.69 -19.07 3.62
C ARG A 422 3.88 -18.01 4.70
N LEU A 423 2.87 -17.18 4.95
CA LEU A 423 2.86 -16.18 6.04
C LEU A 423 2.94 -16.86 7.41
N ILE A 424 2.18 -17.94 7.62
CA ILE A 424 2.23 -18.70 8.88
C ILE A 424 3.61 -19.31 9.11
N GLN A 425 4.26 -19.85 8.06
CA GLN A 425 5.62 -20.38 8.16
C GLN A 425 6.62 -19.30 8.55
N GLU A 426 6.55 -18.10 7.94
CA GLU A 426 7.44 -16.99 8.29
C GLU A 426 7.18 -16.49 9.72
N ALA A 427 5.91 -16.36 10.11
CA ALA A 427 5.53 -15.91 11.44
C ALA A 427 6.03 -16.86 12.53
N LYS A 428 5.93 -18.19 12.30
CA LYS A 428 6.52 -19.21 13.17
C LYS A 428 8.03 -19.01 13.31
N TYR A 429 8.73 -18.83 12.19
CA TYR A 429 10.19 -18.59 12.20
C TYR A 429 10.57 -17.35 13.01
N LEU A 430 9.91 -16.21 12.78
CA LEU A 430 10.17 -14.97 13.53
C LEU A 430 9.86 -15.12 15.02
N MET A 431 8.79 -15.83 15.35
CA MET A 431 8.43 -16.14 16.74
C MET A 431 9.51 -17.00 17.42
N TYR A 432 10.06 -17.99 16.71
CA TYR A 432 11.15 -18.81 17.21
C TYR A 432 12.44 -18.03 17.43
N GLU A 433 12.83 -17.17 16.49
CA GLU A 433 13.99 -16.28 16.67
C GLU A 433 13.81 -15.32 17.85
N ASP A 434 12.61 -14.79 18.05
CA ASP A 434 12.31 -13.93 19.19
C ASP A 434 12.30 -14.72 20.51
N HIS A 435 11.78 -15.95 20.54
CA HIS A 435 11.85 -16.82 21.71
C HIS A 435 13.29 -17.17 22.10
N GLN A 436 14.18 -17.39 21.14
CA GLN A 436 15.61 -17.62 21.43
C GLN A 436 16.27 -16.42 22.13
N LYS A 437 15.85 -15.20 21.79
CA LYS A 437 16.35 -13.95 22.40
C LYS A 437 15.63 -13.60 23.71
N ASN A 438 14.33 -13.90 23.78
CA ASN A 438 13.41 -13.49 24.84
C ASN A 438 12.56 -14.68 25.35
N PRO A 439 13.17 -15.74 25.93
CA PRO A 439 12.45 -16.98 26.25
C PRO A 439 11.33 -16.77 27.27
N ASN A 440 11.49 -15.83 28.21
CA ASN A 440 10.52 -15.54 29.27
C ASN A 440 9.24 -14.85 28.77
N LYS A 441 9.21 -14.40 27.50
CA LYS A 441 8.05 -13.74 26.89
C LYS A 441 6.92 -14.72 26.57
N TYR A 442 7.25 -15.99 26.35
CA TYR A 442 6.33 -17.04 25.90
C TYR A 442 6.00 -17.96 27.07
N VAL A 443 4.81 -17.78 27.64
CA VAL A 443 4.38 -18.51 28.85
C VAL A 443 3.24 -19.49 28.58
N GLN A 444 2.57 -19.38 27.43
CA GLN A 444 1.48 -20.28 27.07
C GLN A 444 2.00 -21.63 26.59
N LYS A 445 1.27 -22.68 26.94
CA LYS A 445 1.60 -24.06 26.57
C LYS A 445 1.67 -24.20 25.06
N GLU A 446 0.71 -23.62 24.34
CA GLU A 446 0.60 -23.68 22.88
C GLU A 446 1.79 -23.01 22.20
N ASP A 447 2.23 -21.85 22.70
CA ASP A 447 3.43 -21.16 22.21
C ASP A 447 4.67 -22.04 22.41
N LEU A 448 4.83 -22.59 23.62
CA LEU A 448 5.98 -23.43 23.97
C LEU A 448 6.00 -24.73 23.16
N ILE A 449 4.85 -25.36 22.91
CA ILE A 449 4.72 -26.51 22.02
C ILE A 449 5.16 -26.12 20.60
N MET A 450 4.73 -24.96 20.11
CA MET A 450 5.12 -24.49 18.78
C MET A 450 6.65 -24.30 18.67
N MET A 451 7.28 -23.71 19.69
CA MET A 451 8.74 -23.56 19.74
C MET A 451 9.46 -24.90 19.77
N LEU A 452 8.92 -25.90 20.49
CA LEU A 452 9.45 -27.25 20.51
C LEU A 452 9.30 -27.95 19.16
N MET A 453 8.15 -27.81 18.49
CA MET A 453 7.95 -28.33 17.14
C MET A 453 9.02 -27.78 16.18
N MET A 454 9.29 -26.47 16.22
CA MET A 454 10.32 -25.86 15.38
C MET A 454 11.74 -26.33 15.73
N SER A 455 12.04 -26.50 17.02
CA SER A 455 13.32 -27.04 17.44
C SER A 455 13.53 -28.49 16.96
N ILE A 456 12.48 -29.31 16.99
CA ILE A 456 12.52 -30.70 16.50
C ILE A 456 12.72 -30.73 14.99
N GLU A 457 11.94 -29.92 14.26
CA GLU A 457 12.02 -29.82 12.79
C GLU A 457 13.41 -29.33 12.33
N GLY A 458 14.00 -28.37 13.06
CA GLY A 458 15.37 -27.88 12.83
C GLY A 458 16.48 -28.87 13.20
N THR A 459 16.16 -30.05 13.76
CA THR A 459 17.12 -31.10 14.14
C THR A 459 17.00 -32.28 13.16
N PRO A 460 17.86 -32.40 12.12
CA PRO A 460 17.66 -33.36 11.02
C PRO A 460 17.44 -34.81 11.47
N ASP A 461 18.23 -35.29 12.44
CA ASP A 461 18.14 -36.65 12.95
C ASP A 461 16.85 -36.92 13.73
N TRP A 462 16.36 -35.92 14.49
CA TRP A 462 15.10 -36.06 15.21
C TRP A 462 13.93 -35.98 14.21
N PHE A 463 13.95 -35.03 13.29
CA PHE A 463 12.90 -34.90 12.29
C PHE A 463 12.80 -36.12 11.37
N ALA A 464 13.93 -36.78 11.04
CA ALA A 464 13.93 -38.06 10.34
C ALA A 464 13.17 -39.14 11.14
N LYS A 465 13.37 -39.21 12.46
CA LYS A 465 12.61 -40.12 13.34
C LYS A 465 11.14 -39.76 13.41
N ILE A 466 10.77 -38.48 13.37
CA ILE A 466 9.36 -38.04 13.30
C ILE A 466 8.68 -38.61 12.06
N LYS A 467 9.33 -38.53 10.89
CA LYS A 467 8.78 -39.07 9.63
C LYS A 467 8.54 -40.58 9.71
N VAL A 468 9.46 -41.33 10.31
CA VAL A 468 9.30 -42.78 10.54
C VAL A 468 8.13 -43.06 11.48
N LYS A 469 8.09 -42.42 12.65
CA LYS A 469 6.98 -42.57 13.62
C LYS A 469 5.62 -42.22 13.02
N ALA A 470 5.56 -41.17 12.19
CA ALA A 470 4.32 -40.75 11.52
C ALA A 470 3.80 -41.83 10.56
N ALA A 471 4.70 -42.42 9.76
CA ALA A 471 4.37 -43.53 8.87
C ALA A 471 3.92 -44.78 9.64
N GLU A 472 4.61 -45.14 10.73
CA GLU A 472 4.25 -46.28 11.59
C GLU A 472 2.87 -46.12 12.25
N ARG A 473 2.49 -44.88 12.59
CA ARG A 473 1.21 -44.57 13.24
C ARG A 473 0.09 -44.19 12.27
N ASN A 474 0.37 -44.15 10.96
CA ASN A 474 -0.57 -43.72 9.93
C ASN A 474 -1.20 -42.34 10.21
N ILE A 475 -0.38 -41.38 10.64
CA ILE A 475 -0.75 -39.98 10.89
C ILE A 475 0.14 -39.04 10.08
N SER A 476 -0.24 -37.76 9.97
CA SER A 476 0.59 -36.79 9.26
C SER A 476 1.90 -36.50 10.00
N VAL A 477 2.95 -36.10 9.26
CA VAL A 477 4.24 -35.70 9.85
C VAL A 477 4.06 -34.57 10.86
N ASN A 478 3.19 -33.59 10.55
CA ASN A 478 2.92 -32.45 11.43
C ASN A 478 2.19 -32.87 12.72
N GLU A 479 1.27 -33.83 12.62
CA GLU A 479 0.57 -34.37 13.79
C GLU A 479 1.53 -35.14 14.70
N MET A 480 2.38 -35.99 14.14
CA MET A 480 3.42 -36.67 14.90
C MET A 480 4.43 -35.68 15.52
N LEU A 481 4.79 -34.61 14.79
CA LEU A 481 5.65 -33.54 15.29
C LEU A 481 5.04 -32.86 16.53
N LYS A 482 3.74 -32.56 16.48
CA LYS A 482 2.99 -31.99 17.61
C LYS A 482 2.98 -32.94 18.82
N LEU A 483 2.72 -34.24 18.61
CA LEU A 483 2.71 -35.24 19.68
C LEU A 483 4.07 -35.37 20.38
N ASP A 484 5.16 -35.41 19.62
CA ASP A 484 6.50 -35.46 20.19
C ASP A 484 6.83 -34.15 20.92
N ALA A 485 6.45 -32.98 20.39
CA ALA A 485 6.63 -31.69 21.06
C ALA A 485 5.84 -31.60 22.38
N GLU A 486 4.59 -32.09 22.41
CA GLU A 486 3.78 -32.19 23.63
C GLU A 486 4.42 -33.11 24.67
N TRP A 487 4.99 -34.24 24.23
CA TRP A 487 5.72 -35.14 25.12
C TRP A 487 6.92 -34.43 25.76
N VAL A 488 7.73 -33.71 24.96
CA VAL A 488 8.88 -32.94 25.47
C VAL A 488 8.42 -31.84 26.42
N TYR A 489 7.34 -31.14 26.10
CA TYR A 489 6.75 -30.13 26.96
C TYR A 489 6.41 -30.71 28.34
N ASN A 490 5.72 -31.86 28.37
CA ASN A 490 5.34 -32.51 29.62
C ASN A 490 6.55 -32.99 30.44
N GLN A 491 7.65 -33.42 29.80
CA GLN A 491 8.88 -33.77 30.51
C GLN A 491 9.57 -32.56 31.15
N LYS A 492 9.51 -31.39 30.48
CA LYS A 492 10.22 -30.18 30.90
C LYS A 492 9.42 -29.31 31.88
N TYR A 493 8.11 -29.21 31.67
CA TYR A 493 7.22 -28.28 32.36
C TYR A 493 6.05 -28.97 33.08
N GLY A 494 5.83 -30.27 32.86
CA GLY A 494 4.83 -31.03 33.60
C GLY A 494 5.20 -31.10 35.08
N VAL A 495 4.23 -30.84 35.96
CA VAL A 495 4.38 -31.10 37.39
C VAL A 495 4.58 -32.60 37.55
N LYS A 496 5.74 -33.01 38.08
CA LYS A 496 5.92 -34.39 38.55
C LYS A 496 5.02 -34.57 39.76
N ASN A 497 3.90 -35.26 39.56
CA ASN A 497 3.09 -35.78 40.67
C ASN A 497 3.89 -36.79 41.49
#